data_AF-A0A5A7RNU6-F1
#
_entry.id   AF-A0A5A7RNU6-F1
#
_cell.length_a   1.000
_cell.length_b   1.000
_cell.length_c   1.000
_cell.angle_alpha   90.00
_cell.angle_beta   90.00
_cell.angle_gamma   90.00
#
_symmetry.space_group_name_H-M   'P 1'
#
loop_
_entity.id
_entity.type
_entity.pdbx_description
1 polymer ?
#
loop_
_entity_poly.entity_id
_entity_poly.type
_entity_poly.pdbx_seq_one_letter_code
_entity_poly.pdbx_strand_id
1 'polypeptide(L)' 'MSILKPLKAWKHLAKKPHTIRYPAQEHHDMEGKKLPTDKLRGFHSNDLERCIGCRMCGQICMNDAIT' A
#
# COMPACT_ATOMS: atom_id res chain seq x y z
N MET A 1 -28.03 21.38 23.43
CA MET A 1 -27.06 20.87 22.44
C MET A 1 -26.35 22.06 21.82
N SER A 2 -25.02 22.12 21.85
CA SER A 2 -24.30 23.35 21.49
C SER A 2 -24.13 23.46 19.96
N ILE A 3 -24.95 24.31 19.33
CA ILE A 3 -24.99 24.61 17.88
C ILE A 3 -23.68 25.23 17.34
N LEU A 4 -22.85 25.82 18.20
CA LEU A 4 -21.63 26.53 17.78
C LEU A 4 -20.35 25.67 17.79
N LYS A 5 -20.37 24.49 18.41
CA LYS A 5 -19.24 23.53 18.38
C LYS A 5 -18.71 23.19 16.97
N PRO A 6 -19.51 23.03 15.90
CA PRO A 6 -19.00 22.74 14.57
C PRO A 6 -18.09 23.83 13.97
N LEU A 7 -18.20 25.10 14.40
CA LEU A 7 -17.33 26.18 13.91
C LEU A 7 -15.86 25.96 14.26
N LYS A 8 -15.55 25.13 15.27
CA LYS A 8 -14.18 24.73 15.62
C LYS A 8 -13.46 24.00 14.47
N ALA A 9 -14.19 23.47 13.49
CA ALA A 9 -13.61 22.80 12.32
C ALA A 9 -12.86 23.77 11.39
N TRP A 10 -13.22 25.07 11.36
CA TRP A 10 -12.53 26.06 10.51
C TRP A 10 -11.03 26.20 10.80
N LYS A 11 -10.56 25.82 12.00
CA LYS A 11 -9.12 25.76 12.32
C LYS A 11 -8.31 24.84 11.40
N HIS A 12 -8.98 23.91 10.70
CA HIS A 12 -8.32 22.96 9.80
C HIS A 12 -8.09 23.52 8.39
N LEU A 13 -8.77 24.59 7.99
CA LEU A 13 -8.56 25.24 6.68
C LEU A 13 -7.15 25.84 6.55
N ALA A 14 -6.55 26.27 7.67
CA ALA A 14 -5.19 26.79 7.71
C ALA A 14 -4.11 25.69 7.79
N LYS A 15 -4.47 24.41 7.95
CA LYS A 15 -3.49 23.32 8.06
C LYS A 15 -3.11 22.80 6.69
N LYS A 16 -1.87 22.34 6.55
CA LYS A 16 -1.42 21.64 5.32
C LYS A 16 -2.27 20.38 5.11
N PRO A 17 -2.76 20.11 3.89
CA PRO A 17 -3.50 18.89 3.61
C PRO A 17 -2.61 17.66 3.80
N HIS A 18 -3.18 16.60 4.37
CA HIS A 18 -2.50 15.32 4.56
C HIS A 18 -2.48 14.44 3.30
N THR A 19 -3.00 14.94 2.17
CA THR A 19 -3.04 14.23 0.89
C THR A 19 -1.67 14.20 0.21
N ILE A 20 -1.34 13.07 -0.42
CA ILE A 20 -0.18 12.95 -1.31
C ILE A 20 -0.63 13.18 -2.75
N ARG A 21 0.10 14.00 -3.52
CA ARG A 21 -0.20 14.26 -4.93
C ARG A 21 0.39 13.19 -5.84
N TYR A 22 -0.21 12.01 -5.89
CA TYR A 22 0.26 10.94 -6.78
C TYR A 22 -0.12 11.23 -8.25
N PRO A 23 0.78 11.08 -9.25
CA PRO A 23 2.17 10.60 -9.18
C PRO A 23 3.24 11.71 -9.06
N ALA A 24 2.83 12.99 -8.97
CA ALA A 24 3.74 14.14 -8.96
C ALA A 24 4.60 14.28 -7.69
N GLN A 25 4.22 13.63 -6.59
CA GLN A 25 4.91 13.66 -5.31
C GLN A 25 5.26 12.23 -4.86
N GLU A 26 6.48 12.04 -4.38
CA GLU A 26 6.89 10.76 -3.79
C GLU A 26 6.12 10.46 -2.50
N HIS A 27 5.78 9.19 -2.32
CA HIS A 27 5.08 8.70 -1.14
C HIS A 27 6.09 8.15 -0.13
N HIS A 28 5.94 8.54 1.14
CA HIS A 28 6.81 8.10 2.24
C HIS A 28 5.96 7.53 3.39
N ASP A 29 6.51 6.61 4.17
CA ASP A 29 5.89 6.09 5.40
C ASP A 29 6.00 7.09 6.58
N MET A 30 5.57 6.67 7.77
CA MET A 30 5.61 7.52 8.97
C MET A 30 7.05 7.77 9.45
N GLU A 31 7.97 6.87 9.12
CA GLU A 31 9.40 6.95 9.41
C GLU A 31 10.19 7.72 8.33
N GLY A 32 9.53 8.16 7.25
CA GLY A 32 10.13 8.93 6.15
C GLY A 32 10.78 8.08 5.03
N LYS A 33 10.68 6.75 5.10
CA LYS A 33 11.17 5.85 4.06
C LYS A 33 10.27 5.92 2.82
N LYS A 34 10.88 5.95 1.64
CA LYS A 34 10.17 5.93 0.35
C LYS A 34 9.33 4.65 0.23
N LEU A 35 8.07 4.81 -0.19
CA LEU A 35 7.17 3.73 -0.54
C LEU A 35 7.18 3.49 -2.05
N PRO A 36 7.03 2.23 -2.51
CA PRO A 36 6.78 1.02 -1.74
C PRO A 36 8.00 0.52 -0.96
N THR A 37 7.78 -0.24 0.12
CA THR A 37 8.88 -0.84 0.90
C THR A 37 9.46 -2.06 0.20
N ASP A 38 10.70 -2.42 0.55
CA ASP A 38 11.41 -3.61 0.02
C ASP A 38 10.67 -4.95 0.32
N LYS A 39 9.74 -4.95 1.26
CA LYS A 39 8.95 -6.13 1.66
C LYS A 39 7.57 -6.19 1.01
N LEU A 40 7.22 -5.20 0.19
CA LEU A 40 5.94 -5.22 -0.52
C LEU A 40 5.94 -6.43 -1.49
N ARG A 41 4.98 -7.35 -1.29
CA ARG A 41 4.94 -8.62 -2.04
C ARG A 41 4.72 -8.48 -3.54
N GLY A 42 4.18 -7.34 -3.99
CA GLY A 42 4.07 -6.98 -5.40
C GLY A 42 3.45 -8.08 -6.26
N PHE A 43 3.98 -8.24 -7.47
CA PHE A 43 3.64 -9.32 -8.38
C PHE A 43 4.65 -10.46 -8.28
N HIS A 44 4.17 -11.68 -8.47
CA HIS A 44 5.02 -12.85 -8.56
C HIS A 44 5.87 -12.81 -9.84
N SER A 45 7.14 -13.16 -9.73
CA SER A 45 8.06 -13.37 -10.85
C SER A 45 8.68 -14.76 -10.69
N ASN A 46 8.50 -15.62 -11.68
CA ASN A 46 8.99 -17.00 -11.64
C ASN A 46 10.36 -17.10 -12.31
N ASP A 47 11.29 -17.76 -11.63
CA ASP A 47 12.56 -18.19 -12.21
C ASP A 47 12.37 -19.60 -12.81
N LEU A 48 12.33 -19.67 -14.14
CA LEU A 48 12.06 -20.91 -14.87
C LEU A 48 13.25 -21.87 -14.89
N GLU A 49 14.47 -21.38 -14.72
CA GLU A 49 15.67 -22.23 -14.68
C GLU A 49 15.74 -22.99 -13.34
N ARG A 50 15.22 -22.39 -12.27
CA ARG A 50 15.16 -23.02 -10.94
C ARG A 50 13.89 -23.84 -10.71
N CYS A 51 12.89 -23.71 -11.57
CA CYS A 51 11.63 -24.43 -11.44
C CYS A 51 11.81 -25.92 -11.80
N ILE A 52 11.44 -26.82 -10.90
CA ILE A 52 11.51 -28.28 -11.12
C ILE A 52 10.14 -28.93 -11.37
N GLY A 53 9.08 -28.14 -11.49
CA GLY A 53 7.73 -28.66 -11.79
C GLY A 53 7.09 -29.49 -10.66
N CYS A 54 7.49 -29.32 -9.40
CA CYS A 54 6.98 -30.13 -8.28
C CYS A 54 5.53 -29.85 -7.87
N ARG A 55 4.90 -28.80 -8.41
CA ARG A 55 3.50 -28.39 -8.16
C ARG A 55 3.15 -28.01 -6.70
N MET A 56 4.13 -27.92 -5.81
CA MET A 56 3.90 -27.51 -4.41
C MET A 56 3.26 -26.11 -4.30
N CYS A 57 3.66 -25.17 -5.16
CA CYS A 57 3.08 -23.82 -5.21
C CYS A 57 1.58 -23.83 -5.54
N GLY A 58 1.12 -24.75 -6.39
CA GLY A 58 -0.30 -24.93 -6.67
C GLY A 58 -1.05 -25.54 -5.49
N GLN A 59 -0.45 -26.53 -4.80
CA GLN A 59 -1.09 -27.21 -3.66
C GLN A 59 -1.30 -26.29 -2.44
N ILE A 60 -0.38 -25.34 -2.20
CA ILE A 60 -0.46 -24.41 -1.07
C ILE A 60 -1.29 -23.15 -1.39
N CYS A 61 -1.61 -22.91 -2.67
CA CYS A 61 -2.34 -21.72 -3.07
C CYS A 61 -3.79 -21.81 -2.57
N MET A 62 -4.18 -20.87 -1.70
CA MET A 62 -5.54 -20.83 -1.15
C MET A 62 -6.62 -20.49 -2.18
N ASN A 63 -6.20 -19.99 -3.35
CA ASN A 63 -7.09 -19.50 -4.42
C ASN A 63 -7.03 -20.35 -5.68
N ASP A 64 -6.26 -21.45 -5.70
CA ASP A 64 -6.04 -22.29 -6.88
C ASP A 64 -5.64 -21.49 -8.15
N ALA A 65 -4.88 -20.40 -7.97
CA ALA A 65 -4.52 -19.48 -9.05
C ALA A 65 -3.32 -19.94 -9.89
N ILE A 66 -2.64 -21.01 -9.48
CA ILE A 66 -1.40 -21.51 -10.09
C ILE A 66 -1.68 -22.90 -10.70
N THR A 67 -1.38 -23.06 -12.00
CA THR A 67 -1.66 -24.28 -12.77
C THR A 67 -0.39 -25.05 -13.13
#